data_AF-A0A5C9EVH7-F1
#
_entry.id   AF-A0A5C9EVH7-F1
#
_cell.length_a   1.000
_cell.length_b   1.000
_cell.length_c   1.000
_cell.angle_alpha   90.00
_cell.angle_beta   90.00
_cell.angle_gamma   90.00
#
_symmetry.space_group_name_H-M   'P 1'
#
loop_
_entity.id
_entity.type
_entity.pdbx_description
1 polymer ?
#
loop_
_entity_poly.entity_id
_entity_poly.type
_entity_poly.pdbx_seq_one_letter_code
_entity_poly.pdbx_strand_id
1 'polypeptide(L)'
;MKINPKYLIYHDLIGLDAYAKPKSHPRAEFSYLGSVIDDTENMLITENYNDRKKYIKKKYIFRILIPNQSQDMKKRWLEFDGEKIVGRPENRLRSLKKKRRLKK
;
A
#
# COMPACT_ATOMS: atom_id res chain seq x y z
N MET A 1 -9.28 11.62 5.45
CA MET A 1 -7.93 11.86 4.89
C MET A 1 -8.04 12.02 3.38
N LYS A 2 -7.55 13.09 2.73
CA LYS A 2 -7.58 13.19 1.26
C LYS A 2 -6.46 12.35 0.64
N ILE A 3 -6.76 11.14 0.13
CA ILE A 3 -5.74 10.22 -0.41
C ILE A 3 -5.52 10.55 -1.89
N ASN A 4 -4.35 11.07 -2.23
CA ASN A 4 -3.96 11.24 -3.63
C ASN A 4 -3.29 9.94 -4.13
N PRO A 5 -3.82 9.25 -5.16
CA PRO A 5 -3.25 8.00 -5.67
C PRO A 5 -1.76 8.11 -6.03
N LYS A 6 -1.33 9.28 -6.53
CA LYS A 6 0.07 9.55 -6.91
C LYS A 6 1.04 9.44 -5.73
N TYR A 7 0.55 9.65 -4.51
CA TYR A 7 1.36 9.72 -3.30
C TYR A 7 1.08 8.60 -2.30
N LEU A 8 0.19 7.65 -2.63
CA LEU A 8 -0.21 6.57 -1.71
C LEU A 8 1.00 5.80 -1.16
N ILE A 9 1.99 5.49 -2.00
CA ILE A 9 3.20 4.75 -1.60
C ILE A 9 4.05 5.49 -0.54
N TYR A 10 3.80 6.79 -0.30
CA TYR A 10 4.49 7.57 0.73
C TYR A 10 3.66 7.77 2.01
N HIS A 11 2.38 7.40 1.98
CA HIS A 11 1.48 7.51 3.11
C HIS A 11 1.49 6.23 3.95
N ASP A 12 0.90 6.36 5.13
CA ASP A 12 0.50 5.21 5.93
C ASP A 12 -0.58 4.42 5.17
N LEU A 13 -0.41 3.10 5.14
CA LEU A 13 -1.30 2.17 4.46
C LEU A 13 -2.28 1.51 5.44
N ILE A 14 -2.11 1.71 6.75
CA ILE A 14 -2.98 1.16 7.79
C ILE A 14 -4.44 1.60 7.56
N GLY A 15 -5.35 0.64 7.74
CA GLY A 15 -6.80 0.81 7.56
C GLY A 15 -7.28 0.69 6.12
N LEU A 16 -6.40 0.42 5.14
CA LEU A 16 -6.78 0.19 3.75
C LEU A 16 -6.88 -1.30 3.43
N ASP A 17 -7.83 -1.66 2.56
CA ASP A 17 -7.96 -3.03 2.06
C ASP A 17 -6.86 -3.34 1.03
N ALA A 18 -6.19 -4.47 1.24
CA ALA A 18 -5.04 -4.87 0.46
C ALA A 18 -5.26 -6.21 -0.26
N TYR A 19 -4.69 -6.27 -1.46
CA TYR A 19 -4.54 -7.47 -2.26
C TYR A 19 -3.07 -7.62 -2.62
N ALA A 20 -2.60 -8.85 -2.80
CA ALA A 20 -1.26 -9.08 -3.32
C ALA A 20 -1.15 -10.33 -4.17
N LYS A 21 -0.10 -10.34 -4.99
CA LYS A 21 0.41 -11.55 -5.64
C LYS A 21 1.92 -11.66 -5.43
N PRO A 22 2.46 -12.89 -5.27
CA PRO A 22 3.89 -13.08 -5.11
C PRO A 22 4.62 -12.82 -6.41
N LYS A 23 5.76 -12.12 -6.34
CA LYS A 23 6.62 -11.89 -7.51
C LYS A 23 7.18 -13.18 -8.11
N SER A 24 7.33 -14.23 -7.29
CA SER A 24 7.78 -15.55 -7.74
C SER A 24 6.75 -16.24 -8.64
N HIS A 25 5.48 -15.80 -8.66
CA HIS A 25 4.44 -16.32 -9.54
C HIS A 25 3.72 -15.17 -10.25
N PRO A 26 4.32 -14.53 -11.27
CA PRO A 26 3.77 -13.33 -11.90
C PRO A 26 2.38 -13.50 -12.53
N ARG A 27 2.05 -14.73 -12.96
CA ARG A 27 0.75 -15.12 -13.54
C ARG A 27 -0.34 -15.36 -12.50
N ALA A 28 -0.01 -15.37 -11.21
CA ALA A 28 -1.00 -15.51 -10.16
C ALA A 28 -1.94 -14.30 -10.14
N GLU A 29 -3.20 -14.56 -9.78
CA GLU A 29 -4.16 -13.50 -9.51
C GLU A 29 -3.87 -12.80 -8.18
N PHE A 30 -4.44 -11.60 -8.03
CA PHE A 30 -4.36 -10.86 -6.78
C PHE A 30 -5.30 -11.46 -5.75
N SER A 31 -4.76 -12.00 -4.66
CA SER A 31 -5.55 -12.52 -3.55
C SER A 31 -5.86 -11.41 -2.55
N TYR A 32 -7.08 -11.42 -2.00
CA TYR A 32 -7.46 -10.52 -0.92
C TYR A 32 -6.70 -10.87 0.37
N LEU A 33 -6.06 -9.87 0.98
CA LEU A 33 -5.26 -10.06 2.20
C LEU A 33 -6.01 -9.62 3.46
N GLY A 34 -7.09 -8.84 3.33
CA GLY A 34 -7.71 -8.13 4.44
C GLY A 34 -7.31 -6.65 4.50
N SER A 35 -7.62 -6.02 5.64
CA SER A 35 -7.22 -4.64 5.92
C SER A 35 -5.82 -4.60 6.52
N VAL A 36 -5.03 -3.59 6.16
CA VAL A 36 -3.69 -3.39 6.72
C VAL A 36 -3.82 -2.92 8.17
N ILE A 37 -3.18 -3.65 9.09
CA ILE A 37 -3.17 -3.32 10.53
C ILE A 37 -1.83 -2.75 10.99
N ASP A 38 -0.75 -3.03 10.27
CA ASP A 38 0.59 -2.52 10.58
C ASP A 38 1.48 -2.42 9.33
N ASP A 39 2.36 -1.43 9.31
CA ASP A 39 3.27 -1.08 8.21
C ASP A 39 4.67 -0.83 8.78
N THR A 40 5.45 -1.90 8.85
CA THR A 40 6.83 -1.88 9.34
C THR A 40 7.81 -1.56 8.22
N GLU A 41 9.11 -1.50 8.51
CA GLU A 41 10.13 -1.21 7.49
C GLU A 41 10.08 -2.16 6.28
N ASN A 42 10.00 -3.47 6.53
CA ASN A 42 10.11 -4.49 5.49
C ASN A 42 8.86 -5.35 5.33
N MET A 43 7.91 -5.27 6.26
CA MET A 43 6.70 -6.09 6.26
C MET A 43 5.45 -5.22 6.23
N LEU A 44 4.43 -5.73 5.53
CA LEU A 44 3.05 -5.27 5.63
C LEU A 44 2.26 -6.35 6.38
N ILE A 45 1.52 -5.96 7.41
CA ILE A 45 0.71 -6.88 8.21
C ILE A 45 -0.76 -6.59 7.93
N THR A 46 -1.51 -7.63 7.57
CA THR A 46 -2.95 -7.53 7.31
C THR A 46 -3.74 -8.46 8.21
N GLU A 47 -5.00 -8.12 8.42
CA GLU A 47 -5.95 -8.91 9.18
C GLU A 47 -7.18 -9.21 8.32
N ASN A 48 -7.58 -10.48 8.26
CA ASN A 48 -8.78 -10.93 7.57
C ASN A 48 -9.50 -11.96 8.44
N TYR A 49 -10.74 -11.69 8.86
CA TYR A 49 -11.51 -12.57 9.76
C TYR A 49 -10.72 -13.07 10.98
N ASN A 50 -10.00 -12.16 11.68
CA ASN A 50 -9.10 -12.45 12.81
C ASN A 50 -7.82 -13.25 12.48
N ASP A 51 -7.56 -13.59 11.22
CA ASP A 51 -6.30 -14.16 10.79
C ASP A 51 -5.31 -13.06 10.40
N ARG A 52 -4.15 -13.05 11.05
CA ARG A 52 -3.10 -12.04 10.85
C ARG A 52 -1.96 -12.61 10.03
N LYS A 53 -1.70 -12.01 8.88
CA LYS A 53 -0.62 -12.43 7.97
C LYS A 53 0.42 -11.33 7.78
N LYS A 54 1.68 -11.76 7.70
CA LYS A 54 2.83 -10.88 7.45
C LYS A 54 3.35 -11.10 6.03
N TYR A 55 3.49 -10.02 5.28
CA TYR A 55 3.96 -10.05 3.90
C TYR A 55 5.27 -9.26 3.77
N ILE A 56 6.31 -9.93 3.28
CA ILE A 56 7.62 -9.29 3.03
C ILE A 56 7.49 -8.41 1.79
N LYS A 57 7.52 -7.08 1.96
CA LYS A 57 7.20 -6.11 0.91
C LYS A 57 7.90 -6.38 -0.43
N LYS A 58 9.21 -6.67 -0.39
CA LYS A 58 10.02 -6.95 -1.59
C LYS A 58 9.57 -8.16 -2.42
N LYS A 59 8.86 -9.12 -1.81
CA LYS A 59 8.43 -10.37 -2.46
C LYS A 59 7.06 -10.28 -3.15
N TYR A 60 6.34 -9.17 -3.01
CA TYR A 60 4.96 -9.05 -3.48
C TYR A 60 4.75 -7.81 -4.36
N ILE A 61 3.78 -7.93 -5.27
CA ILE A 61 3.12 -6.81 -5.90
C ILE A 61 1.83 -6.60 -5.14
N PHE A 62 1.57 -5.37 -4.68
CA PHE A 62 0.40 -5.02 -3.91
C PHE A 62 -0.60 -4.25 -4.76
N ARG A 63 -1.87 -4.41 -4.41
CA ARG A 63 -2.99 -3.64 -4.93
C ARG A 63 -3.83 -3.17 -3.76
N ILE A 64 -3.96 -1.86 -3.61
CA ILE A 64 -4.71 -1.24 -2.50
C ILE A 64 -6.02 -0.67 -3.03
N LEU A 65 -7.10 -0.89 -2.28
CA LEU A 65 -8.37 -0.23 -2.51
C LEU A 65 -8.33 1.16 -1.90
N ILE A 66 -8.45 2.20 -2.73
CA ILE A 66 -8.60 3.56 -2.25
C ILE A 66 -10.09 3.79 -1.97
N PRO A 67 -10.50 4.02 -0.71
CA PRO A 67 -11.89 4.23 -0.37
C PRO A 67 -12.39 5.54 -0.99
N ASN A 68 -13.67 5.55 -1.40
CA ASN A 68 -14.32 6.74 -1.95
C ASN A 68 -14.35 7.86 -0.92
N GLN A 69 -13.98 9.06 -1.35
CA GLN A 69 -13.98 10.26 -0.51
C GLN A 69 -15.00 11.31 -0.96
N SER A 70 -15.68 11.07 -2.08
CA SER A 70 -16.74 11.91 -2.64
C SER A 70 -17.71 11.01 -3.41
N GLN A 71 -19.01 11.34 -3.37
CA GLN A 71 -20.08 10.60 -4.06
C GLN A 71 -19.79 10.36 -5.56
N ASP A 72 -18.94 11.18 -6.19
CA ASP A 72 -18.66 11.14 -7.64
C ASP A 72 -17.37 10.41 -8.07
N MET A 73 -16.50 9.99 -7.14
CA MET A 73 -15.31 9.23 -7.53
C MET A 73 -15.57 7.73 -7.38
N LYS A 74 -15.38 6.95 -8.45
CA LYS A 74 -15.41 5.48 -8.40
C LYS A 74 -14.28 4.96 -7.49
N LYS A 75 -14.51 3.85 -6.79
CA LYS A 75 -13.46 3.11 -6.05
C LYS A 75 -12.33 2.79 -7.03
N ARG A 76 -11.08 3.07 -6.64
CA ARG A 76 -9.91 2.83 -7.49
C ARG A 76 -8.95 1.87 -6.83
N TRP A 77 -8.42 0.99 -7.64
CA TRP A 77 -7.33 0.10 -7.29
C TRP A 77 -6.01 0.77 -7.67
N LEU A 78 -5.07 0.83 -6.73
CA LEU A 78 -3.70 1.22 -7.04
C LEU A 78 -2.79 0.01 -6.91
N GLU A 79 -2.20 -0.40 -8.03
CA GLU A 79 -1.20 -1.45 -8.09
C GLU A 79 0.21 -0.86 -8.04
N PHE A 80 1.09 -1.46 -7.25
CA PHE A 80 2.49 -1.06 -7.15
C PHE A 80 3.38 -2.22 -6.69
N ASP A 81 4.64 -2.14 -7.08
CA ASP A 81 5.68 -3.04 -6.57
C ASP A 81 5.94 -2.75 -5.08
N GLY A 82 5.91 -3.78 -4.23
CA GLY A 82 6.16 -3.64 -2.80
C GLY A 82 7.53 -3.07 -2.44
N GLU A 83 8.53 -3.14 -3.32
CA GLU A 83 9.81 -2.44 -3.15
C GLU A 83 9.65 -0.92 -3.02
N LYS A 84 8.61 -0.34 -3.63
CA LYS A 84 8.34 1.10 -3.56
C LYS A 84 7.85 1.56 -2.19
N ILE A 85 7.41 0.64 -1.35
CA ILE A 85 6.93 0.92 0.02
C ILE A 85 7.87 0.36 1.09
N VAL A 86 9.07 -0.12 0.73
CA VAL A 86 10.11 -0.47 1.71
C VAL A 86 10.56 0.80 2.43
N GLY A 87 10.69 0.70 3.75
CA GLY A 87 10.92 1.81 4.65
C GLY A 87 9.70 2.11 5.51
N ARG A 88 9.97 2.59 6.73
CA ARG A 88 8.92 2.97 7.68
C ARG A 88 8.06 4.13 7.14
N PRO A 89 6.74 4.18 7.43
CA PRO A 89 5.84 5.22 6.93
C PRO A 89 6.36 6.65 7.11
N GLU A 90 6.92 6.97 8.27
CA GLU A 90 7.48 8.28 8.61
C GLU A 90 8.65 8.67 7.69
N ASN A 91 9.49 7.72 7.31
CA ASN A 91 10.63 7.94 6.43
C ASN A 91 10.19 8.12 4.97
N ARG A 92 9.15 7.38 4.55
CA ARG A 92 8.55 7.54 3.22
C ARG A 92 7.89 8.91 3.06
N LEU A 93 7.20 9.39 4.09
CA LEU A 93 6.59 10.73 4.09
C LEU A 93 7.64 11.85 3.98
N ARG A 94 8.79 11.72 4.66
CA ARG A 94 9.92 12.67 4.54
C ARG A 94 10.45 12.74 3.11
N SER A 95 10.57 11.58 2.45
CA SER A 95 11.04 11.48 1.06
C SER A 95 10.11 12.22 0.08
N LEU A 96 8.79 12.16 0.31
CA LEU A 96 7.82 12.93 -0.46
C LEU A 96 8.03 14.44 -0.32
N LYS A 97 8.26 14.94 0.90
CA LYS A 97 8.52 16.38 1.15
C LYS A 97 9.76 16.86 0.39
N LYS A 98 10.85 16.08 0.38
CA LYS A 98 12.08 16.38 -0.37
C LYS A 98 11.81 16.47 -1.88
N LYS A 99 11.07 15.50 -2.44
CA LYS A 99 10.70 15.50 -3.88
C LYS A 99 9.87 16.71 -4.28
N ARG A 100 8.97 17.19 -3.41
CA ARG A 100 8.17 18.39 -3.68
C ARG A 100 9.00 19.67 -3.64
N ARG A 101 10.02 19.73 -2.77
CA ARG A 101 10.95 20.87 -2.69
C ARG A 101 11.83 21.00 -3.94
N LEU A 102 12.31 19.88 -4.47
CA LEU A 102 13.18 19.85 -5.67
C LEU A 102 12.45 20.13 -6.99
N LYS A 103 11.11 20.22 -6.98
CA LYS A 103 10.28 20.53 -8.15
C LYS A 103 9.78 21.98 -8.18
N LYS A 104 10.18 22.78 -7.18
CA LYS A 104 10.06 24.24 -7.18
C LYS A 104 11.36 24.81 -7.71
#